data_AF-A0A3A9ZIK3-F1
#
_entry.id   AF-A0A3A9ZIK3-F1
#
_cell.length_a   1.000
_cell.length_b   1.000
_cell.length_c   1.000
_cell.angle_alpha   90.00
_cell.angle_beta   90.00
_cell.angle_gamma   90.00
#
_symmetry.space_group_name_H-M   'P 1'
#
loop_
_entity.id
_entity.type
_entity.pdbx_description
1 polymer ?
#
loop_
_entity_poly.entity_id
_entity_poly.type
_entity_poly.pdbx_seq_one_letter_code
_entity_poly.pdbx_strand_id
1 'polypeptide(L)'
;MGAAKWAVPLLLLAVLLAGGWVLVRGDSEVYAVPQKLCEVPVTPSALQPLLPPGEKLEVDEIDTENPLDAPILLCRVHVDDETVMALNVRAFSSPSPDLMEKFRAARSAYGIANPHEDSIDGEYAIVDAGGSLVETACPGRGGEAVLEINVKDFSVQGDSGEGRERMKNFTEDFMNSAREVYC
;
A
#
# COMPACT_ATOMS: atom_id res chain seq x y z
N MET A 1 -64.91 22.11 48.70
CA MET A 1 -64.52 23.51 48.95
C MET A 1 -63.02 23.63 48.76
N GLY A 2 -62.57 24.59 47.96
CA GLY A 2 -61.16 24.79 47.63
C GLY A 2 -60.94 25.07 46.14
N ALA A 3 -61.45 26.21 45.66
CA ALA A 3 -61.15 26.75 44.35
C ALA A 3 -60.03 27.79 44.48
N ALA A 4 -59.03 27.76 43.61
CA ALA A 4 -58.16 28.91 43.35
C ALA A 4 -57.62 28.81 41.91
N LYS A 5 -58.23 29.61 41.02
CA LYS A 5 -57.78 29.93 39.67
C LYS A 5 -57.10 31.29 39.70
N TRP A 6 -55.82 31.42 39.35
CA TRP A 6 -55.22 32.68 38.88
C TRP A 6 -54.04 32.30 37.96
N ALA A 7 -54.21 32.45 36.65
CA ALA A 7 -53.92 33.65 35.84
C ALA A 7 -52.47 33.67 35.36
N VAL A 8 -52.32 33.32 34.08
CA VAL A 8 -51.10 33.41 33.27
C VAL A 8 -50.83 34.88 32.93
N PRO A 9 -49.57 35.32 32.93
CA PRO A 9 -49.12 36.34 31.99
C PRO A 9 -48.10 35.76 31.01
N LEU A 10 -48.46 35.87 29.73
CA LEU A 10 -47.57 35.95 28.58
C LEU A 10 -46.49 37.02 28.83
N LEU A 11 -45.23 36.72 28.49
CA LEU A 11 -44.28 37.53 27.69
C LEU A 11 -42.84 37.22 28.12
N LEU A 12 -42.05 36.60 27.24
CA LEU A 12 -40.89 37.24 26.59
C LEU A 12 -40.14 36.24 25.70
N LEU A 13 -40.21 36.53 24.40
CA LEU A 13 -39.23 36.16 23.38
C LEU A 13 -37.80 36.39 23.89
N ALA A 14 -36.94 35.37 23.81
CA ALA A 14 -35.49 35.57 23.88
C ALA A 14 -34.75 34.57 22.98
N VAL A 15 -34.44 35.08 21.78
CA VAL A 15 -33.17 34.92 21.05
C VAL A 15 -32.75 33.50 20.68
N LEU A 16 -33.05 33.18 19.41
CA LEU A 16 -32.22 32.39 18.51
C LEU A 16 -30.72 32.65 18.74
N LEU A 17 -30.04 31.76 19.45
CA LEU A 17 -28.62 31.54 19.25
C LEU A 17 -28.48 30.30 18.38
N ALA A 18 -28.56 30.55 17.08
CA ALA A 18 -27.94 29.73 16.05
C ALA A 18 -26.41 29.74 16.26
N GLY A 19 -25.95 29.07 17.31
CA GLY A 19 -24.56 28.68 17.46
C GLY A 19 -24.38 27.42 16.63
N GLY A 20 -24.26 27.61 15.31
CA GLY A 20 -23.80 26.57 14.42
C GLY A 20 -22.42 26.15 14.86
N TRP A 21 -22.34 25.02 15.58
CA TRP A 21 -21.12 24.26 15.66
C TRP A 21 -20.91 23.70 14.27
N VAL A 22 -20.21 24.47 13.44
CA VAL A 22 -19.50 23.92 12.30
C VAL A 22 -18.56 22.89 12.91
N LEU A 23 -18.98 21.63 12.89
CA LEU A 23 -18.07 20.50 12.94
C LEU A 23 -17.19 20.65 11.70
N VAL A 24 -16.13 21.45 11.83
CA VAL A 24 -14.94 21.30 11.03
C VAL A 24 -14.49 19.89 11.37
N ARG A 25 -14.92 18.91 10.55
CA ARG A 25 -14.23 17.63 10.45
C ARG A 25 -12.79 18.02 10.18
N GLY A 26 -11.94 17.79 11.18
CA GLY A 26 -10.53 18.10 11.10
C GLY A 26 -10.00 17.56 9.79
N ASP A 27 -9.25 18.41 9.09
CA ASP A 27 -8.29 17.93 8.12
C ASP A 27 -7.46 16.86 8.84
N SER A 28 -7.71 15.59 8.54
CA SER A 28 -6.84 14.50 8.95
C SER A 28 -5.45 14.92 8.46
N GLU A 29 -4.51 15.15 9.38
CA GLU A 29 -3.15 15.53 9.02
C GLU A 29 -2.61 14.45 8.08
N VAL A 30 -2.44 14.79 6.79
CA VAL A 30 -1.92 13.85 5.80
C VAL A 30 -0.48 13.56 6.18
N TYR A 31 -0.17 12.31 6.52
CA TYR A 31 1.19 11.89 6.80
C TYR A 31 2.13 12.24 5.64
N ALA A 32 3.40 12.50 5.96
CA ALA A 32 4.41 12.71 4.92
C ALA A 32 4.71 11.39 4.21
N VAL A 33 4.52 11.35 2.89
CA VAL A 33 4.87 10.17 2.08
C VAL A 33 6.40 10.00 2.10
N PRO A 34 6.92 8.82 2.49
CA PRO A 34 8.35 8.62 2.62
C PRO A 34 9.04 8.59 1.26
N GLN A 35 10.33 8.89 1.25
CA GLN A 35 11.20 8.79 0.06
C GLN A 35 11.93 7.44 -0.01
N LYS A 36 11.70 6.57 0.97
CA LYS A 36 12.30 5.22 1.06
C LYS A 36 11.32 4.26 1.71
N LEU A 37 11.35 3.00 1.29
CA LEU A 37 10.68 1.89 1.96
C LEU A 37 11.72 0.80 2.23
N CYS A 38 11.98 0.53 3.51
CA CYS A 38 13.00 -0.41 3.99
C CYS A 38 14.33 -0.25 3.23
N GLU A 39 14.91 0.95 3.40
CA GLU A 39 16.17 1.41 2.78
C GLU A 39 16.18 1.56 1.25
N VAL A 40 15.21 1.00 0.53
CA VAL A 40 15.07 1.15 -0.92
C VAL A 40 14.46 2.52 -1.25
N PRO A 41 15.12 3.35 -2.08
CA PRO A 41 14.53 4.60 -2.57
C PRO A 41 13.18 4.37 -3.27
N VAL A 42 12.24 5.28 -3.07
CA VAL A 42 10.97 5.32 -3.81
C VAL A 42 10.60 6.75 -4.13
N THR A 43 9.96 6.95 -5.28
CA THR A 43 9.43 8.24 -5.68
C THR A 43 8.10 8.49 -4.96
N PRO A 44 7.94 9.58 -4.18
CA PRO A 44 6.69 9.83 -3.44
C PRO A 44 5.45 9.88 -4.34
N SER A 45 5.56 10.38 -5.58
CA SER A 45 4.44 10.42 -6.52
C SER A 45 4.03 9.05 -7.07
N ALA A 46 4.92 8.05 -7.01
CA ALA A 46 4.61 6.67 -7.37
C ALA A 46 3.98 5.91 -6.18
N LEU A 47 4.44 6.20 -4.95
CA LEU A 47 3.93 5.56 -3.73
C LEU A 47 2.59 6.14 -3.26
N GLN A 48 2.45 7.47 -3.22
CA GLN A 48 1.27 8.17 -2.69
C GLN A 48 -0.08 7.63 -3.23
N PRO A 49 -0.22 7.32 -4.53
CA PRO A 49 -1.48 6.81 -5.07
C PRO A 49 -1.90 5.42 -4.59
N LEU A 50 -1.00 4.67 -3.92
CA LEU A 50 -1.27 3.37 -3.30
C LEU A 50 -1.51 3.46 -1.79
N LEU A 51 -1.37 4.64 -1.18
CA LEU A 51 -1.54 4.80 0.25
C LEU A 51 -2.96 5.33 0.55
N PRO A 52 -3.72 4.69 1.44
CA PRO A 52 -5.02 5.19 1.87
C PRO A 52 -4.84 6.44 2.75
N PRO A 53 -5.86 7.30 2.88
CA PRO A 53 -5.80 8.43 3.81
C PRO A 53 -5.57 7.96 5.25
N GLY A 54 -4.90 8.78 6.06
CA GLY A 54 -4.64 8.51 7.48
C GLY A 54 -3.79 9.61 8.11
N GLU A 55 -3.50 9.46 9.40
CA GLU A 55 -2.76 10.44 10.22
C GLU A 55 -1.27 10.09 10.35
N LYS A 56 -0.96 8.79 10.38
CA LYS A 56 0.39 8.28 10.68
C LYS A 56 0.79 7.20 9.69
N LEU A 57 2.02 7.26 9.19
CA LEU A 57 2.63 6.22 8.38
C LEU A 57 3.86 5.65 9.08
N GLU A 58 3.93 4.33 9.17
CA GLU A 58 5.08 3.58 9.68
C GLU A 58 5.54 2.53 8.68
N VAL A 59 6.84 2.23 8.70
CA VAL A 59 7.46 1.25 7.81
C VAL A 59 8.30 0.31 8.65
N ASP A 60 7.98 -0.97 8.59
CA ASP A 60 8.66 -2.03 9.32
C ASP A 60 9.42 -2.94 8.35
N GLU A 61 10.70 -3.12 8.61
CA GLU A 61 11.49 -4.18 8.00
C GLU A 61 11.43 -5.42 8.92
N ILE A 62 10.98 -6.54 8.37
CA ILE A 62 10.87 -7.79 9.13
C ILE A 62 12.15 -8.57 8.94
N ASP A 63 12.99 -8.54 9.97
CA ASP A 63 14.13 -9.43 10.09
C ASP A 63 13.66 -10.88 10.04
N THR A 64 14.22 -11.63 9.11
CA THR A 64 13.97 -13.06 8.97
C THR A 64 15.18 -13.80 9.51
N GLU A 65 15.02 -14.46 10.66
CA GLU A 65 16.12 -15.07 11.43
C GLU A 65 16.90 -16.18 10.67
N ASN A 66 16.47 -16.56 9.46
CA ASN A 66 17.09 -17.62 8.68
C ASN A 66 17.56 -17.13 7.28
N PRO A 67 18.85 -16.77 7.11
CA PRO A 67 19.36 -16.10 5.92
C PRO A 67 19.43 -16.98 4.66
N LEU A 68 19.24 -18.31 4.79
CA LEU A 68 19.39 -19.25 3.67
C LEU A 68 18.13 -19.37 2.79
N ASP A 69 16.95 -19.06 3.33
CA ASP A 69 15.65 -19.15 2.63
C ASP A 69 14.81 -17.85 2.77
N ALA A 70 15.37 -16.84 3.43
CA ALA A 70 14.69 -15.59 3.72
C ALA A 70 14.59 -14.70 2.47
N PRO A 71 13.49 -13.94 2.30
CA PRO A 71 13.50 -12.81 1.38
C PRO A 71 14.65 -11.86 1.74
N ILE A 72 15.30 -11.30 0.72
CA ILE A 72 16.28 -10.21 0.89
C ILE A 72 15.62 -9.06 1.64
N LEU A 73 14.33 -8.82 1.35
CA LEU A 73 13.54 -7.79 1.99
C LEU A 73 12.11 -8.28 2.21
N LEU A 74 11.62 -8.12 3.44
CA LEU A 74 10.20 -8.15 3.76
C LEU A 74 9.83 -6.82 4.44
N CYS A 75 9.24 -5.92 3.67
CA CYS A 75 8.84 -4.60 4.12
C CYS A 75 7.33 -4.56 4.35
N ARG A 76 6.87 -3.95 5.43
CA ARG A 76 5.45 -3.65 5.65
C ARG A 76 5.25 -2.16 5.86
N VAL A 77 4.20 -1.63 5.24
CA VAL A 77 3.78 -0.25 5.43
C VAL A 77 2.46 -0.26 6.21
N HIS A 78 2.44 0.55 7.24
CA HIS A 78 1.29 0.72 8.12
C HIS A 78 0.76 2.16 8.00
N VAL A 79 -0.55 2.31 7.92
CA VAL A 79 -1.23 3.60 8.05
C VAL A 79 -2.23 3.47 9.19
N ASP A 80 -2.12 4.33 10.20
CA ASP A 80 -2.95 4.30 11.41
C ASP A 80 -3.01 2.90 12.05
N ASP A 81 -1.85 2.28 12.20
CA ASP A 81 -1.63 0.93 12.75
C ASP A 81 -2.17 -0.24 11.89
N GLU A 82 -2.83 0.02 10.76
CA GLU A 82 -3.27 -1.01 9.81
C GLU A 82 -2.21 -1.30 8.75
N THR A 83 -1.88 -2.57 8.49
CA THR A 83 -0.98 -2.93 7.38
C THR A 83 -1.68 -2.70 6.05
N VAL A 84 -1.22 -1.70 5.30
CA VAL A 84 -1.81 -1.32 4.00
C VAL A 84 -1.02 -1.87 2.82
N MET A 85 0.28 -2.12 2.99
CA MET A 85 1.13 -2.62 1.92
C MET A 85 2.20 -3.58 2.45
N ALA A 86 2.60 -4.55 1.63
CA ALA A 86 3.79 -5.35 1.86
C ALA A 86 4.64 -5.46 0.59
N LEU A 87 5.96 -5.36 0.75
CA LEU A 87 6.95 -5.55 -0.30
C LEU A 87 7.80 -6.76 0.03
N ASN A 88 7.98 -7.64 -0.93
CA ASN A 88 8.82 -8.82 -0.81
C ASN A 88 9.84 -8.81 -1.93
N VAL A 89 11.13 -8.88 -1.59
CA VAL A 89 12.21 -9.05 -2.57
C VAL A 89 12.95 -10.34 -2.26
N ARG A 90 13.13 -11.20 -3.27
CA ARG A 90 13.88 -12.45 -3.16
C ARG A 90 14.91 -12.53 -4.28
N ALA A 91 16.09 -13.08 -4.01
CA ALA A 91 17.03 -13.43 -5.07
C ALA A 91 17.00 -14.92 -5.36
N PHE A 92 17.05 -15.26 -6.64
CA PHE A 92 17.22 -16.62 -7.13
C PHE A 92 18.46 -16.68 -8.02
N SER A 93 19.07 -17.86 -8.14
CA SER A 93 20.23 -18.07 -9.01
C SER A 93 19.88 -18.15 -10.51
N SER A 94 18.59 -18.20 -10.84
CA SER A 94 18.07 -18.22 -12.21
C SER A 94 16.61 -17.77 -12.23
N PRO A 95 16.11 -17.20 -13.34
CA PRO A 95 14.69 -16.85 -13.48
C PRO A 95 13.80 -18.11 -13.43
N SER A 96 12.54 -17.92 -13.05
CA SER A 96 11.51 -18.93 -13.30
C SER A 96 11.30 -19.09 -14.80
N PRO A 97 11.28 -20.32 -15.34
CA PRO A 97 10.95 -20.53 -16.75
C PRO A 97 9.50 -20.15 -17.08
N ASP A 98 8.61 -20.14 -16.06
CA ASP A 98 7.22 -19.71 -16.17
C ASP A 98 6.79 -19.03 -14.86
N LEU A 99 6.73 -17.69 -14.86
CA LEU A 99 6.31 -16.89 -13.70
C LEU A 99 4.82 -17.11 -13.37
N MET A 100 3.99 -17.41 -14.36
CA MET A 100 2.56 -17.67 -14.18
C MET A 100 2.30 -19.03 -13.54
N GLU A 101 3.07 -20.06 -13.91
CA GLU A 101 3.06 -21.35 -13.22
C GLU A 101 3.47 -21.19 -11.75
N LYS A 102 4.57 -20.46 -11.49
CA LYS A 102 5.03 -20.14 -10.13
C LYS A 102 3.96 -19.41 -9.32
N PHE A 103 3.32 -18.40 -9.92
CA PHE A 103 2.21 -17.68 -9.31
C PHE A 103 1.04 -18.62 -8.96
N ARG A 104 0.62 -19.50 -9.88
CA ARG A 104 -0.47 -20.45 -9.64
C ARG A 104 -0.17 -21.40 -8.49
N ALA A 105 1.09 -21.84 -8.37
CA ALA A 105 1.53 -22.74 -7.31
C ALA A 105 1.48 -22.09 -5.92
N ALA A 106 1.66 -20.77 -5.83
CA ALA A 106 1.71 -20.04 -4.57
C ALA A 106 0.79 -18.81 -4.54
N ARG A 107 -0.41 -18.90 -5.15
CA ARG A 107 -1.33 -17.76 -5.35
C ARG A 107 -1.60 -16.95 -4.08
N SER A 108 -1.82 -17.63 -2.95
CA SER A 108 -2.06 -16.98 -1.65
C SER A 108 -0.85 -16.20 -1.13
N ALA A 109 0.36 -16.59 -1.54
CA ALA A 109 1.58 -15.93 -1.13
C ALA A 109 1.83 -14.62 -1.87
N TYR A 110 1.19 -14.36 -3.02
CA TYR A 110 1.44 -13.16 -3.84
C TYR A 110 0.39 -12.07 -3.70
N GLY A 111 -0.78 -12.36 -3.13
CA GLY A 111 -1.81 -11.33 -2.88
C GLY A 111 -2.50 -10.78 -4.13
N ILE A 112 -2.37 -11.46 -5.27
CA ILE A 112 -2.97 -11.06 -6.55
C ILE A 112 -4.29 -11.83 -6.73
N ALA A 113 -5.42 -11.11 -6.69
CA ALA A 113 -6.75 -11.72 -6.72
C ALA A 113 -7.20 -12.00 -8.16
N ASN A 114 -6.97 -11.07 -9.08
CA ASN A 114 -7.35 -11.17 -10.49
C ASN A 114 -6.11 -10.95 -11.38
N PRO A 115 -5.33 -12.01 -11.67
CA PRO A 115 -4.06 -11.86 -12.36
C PRO A 115 -4.24 -11.47 -13.83
N HIS A 116 -3.51 -10.43 -14.25
CA HIS A 116 -3.31 -10.08 -15.66
C HIS A 116 -1.84 -10.22 -16.02
N GLU A 117 -1.58 -10.77 -17.19
CA GLU A 117 -0.24 -10.78 -17.75
C GLU A 117 0.05 -9.42 -18.39
N ASP A 118 1.19 -8.84 -18.06
CA ASP A 118 1.61 -7.52 -18.55
C ASP A 118 3.15 -7.43 -18.57
N SER A 119 3.68 -6.24 -18.86
CA SER A 119 5.09 -5.93 -18.68
C SER A 119 5.32 -4.68 -17.84
N ILE A 120 6.44 -4.68 -17.11
CA ILE A 120 6.94 -3.57 -16.29
C ILE A 120 8.40 -3.36 -16.69
N ASP A 121 8.74 -2.20 -17.26
CA ASP A 121 10.05 -1.91 -17.88
C ASP A 121 10.56 -3.03 -18.82
N GLY A 122 9.66 -3.64 -19.59
CA GLY A 122 9.99 -4.72 -20.52
C GLY A 122 10.13 -6.12 -19.90
N GLU A 123 10.08 -6.24 -18.57
CA GLU A 123 10.06 -7.53 -17.86
C GLU A 123 8.64 -8.09 -17.81
N TYR A 124 8.50 -9.42 -17.94
CA TYR A 124 7.20 -10.08 -17.80
C TYR A 124 6.70 -9.96 -16.36
N ALA A 125 5.45 -9.53 -16.20
CA ALA A 125 4.84 -9.28 -14.91
C ALA A 125 3.42 -9.84 -14.83
N ILE A 126 3.00 -10.15 -13.60
CA ILE A 126 1.62 -10.48 -13.26
C ILE A 126 1.10 -9.35 -12.38
N VAL A 127 0.01 -8.72 -12.78
CA VAL A 127 -0.49 -7.50 -12.13
C VAL A 127 -1.99 -7.59 -11.88
N ASP A 128 -2.40 -7.04 -10.74
CA ASP A 128 -3.77 -6.74 -10.33
C ASP A 128 -3.77 -5.36 -9.66
N ALA A 129 -4.94 -4.79 -9.41
CA ALA A 129 -5.04 -3.51 -8.71
C ALA A 129 -4.49 -3.58 -7.27
N GLY A 130 -4.54 -4.76 -6.63
CA GLY A 130 -4.04 -4.99 -5.27
C GLY A 130 -2.66 -5.64 -5.18
N GLY A 131 -1.97 -5.89 -6.31
CA GLY A 131 -0.62 -6.44 -6.22
C GLY A 131 0.05 -6.71 -7.56
N SER A 132 1.36 -6.91 -7.50
CA SER A 132 2.20 -7.23 -8.64
C SER A 132 3.22 -8.31 -8.30
N LEU A 133 3.66 -9.02 -9.33
CA LEU A 133 4.77 -9.97 -9.27
C LEU A 133 5.60 -9.81 -10.55
N VAL A 134 6.89 -9.53 -10.40
CA VAL A 134 7.84 -9.38 -11.51
C VAL A 134 9.16 -10.03 -11.15
N GLU A 135 9.85 -10.58 -12.15
CA GLU A 135 11.23 -11.05 -12.03
C GLU A 135 12.12 -10.21 -12.95
N THR A 136 13.27 -9.75 -12.45
CA THR A 136 14.22 -8.96 -13.24
C THR A 136 15.66 -9.42 -13.03
N ALA A 137 16.48 -9.29 -14.08
CA ALA A 137 17.88 -9.69 -14.04
C ALA A 137 18.73 -8.80 -13.12
N CYS A 138 19.62 -9.43 -12.36
CA CYS A 138 20.45 -8.86 -11.31
C CYS A 138 21.95 -9.13 -11.57
N PRO A 139 22.58 -8.42 -12.52
CA PRO A 139 23.88 -8.81 -13.05
C PRO A 139 25.08 -8.61 -12.10
N GLY A 140 24.94 -7.86 -10.99
CA GLY A 140 26.06 -7.50 -10.11
C GLY A 140 26.52 -8.59 -9.12
N ARG A 141 25.68 -9.60 -8.81
CA ARG A 141 25.98 -10.66 -7.82
C ARG A 141 26.72 -11.89 -8.34
N GLY A 142 27.40 -11.80 -9.49
CA GLY A 142 28.24 -12.89 -9.98
C GLY A 142 27.49 -14.00 -10.73
N GLY A 143 26.80 -13.63 -11.80
CA GLY A 143 26.13 -14.53 -12.75
C GLY A 143 24.64 -14.72 -12.45
N GLU A 144 23.81 -14.69 -13.50
CA GLU A 144 22.37 -15.06 -13.65
C GLU A 144 21.40 -14.86 -12.46
N ALA A 145 21.75 -14.05 -11.47
CA ALA A 145 20.86 -13.79 -10.35
C ALA A 145 19.62 -13.02 -10.84
N VAL A 146 18.48 -13.33 -10.26
CA VAL A 146 17.19 -12.72 -10.56
C VAL A 146 16.56 -12.22 -9.28
N LEU A 147 16.07 -10.98 -9.30
CA LEU A 147 15.23 -10.45 -8.24
C LEU A 147 13.77 -10.73 -8.57
N GLU A 148 13.10 -11.49 -7.72
CA GLU A 148 11.64 -11.53 -7.66
C GLU A 148 11.17 -10.40 -6.75
N ILE A 149 10.28 -9.57 -7.26
CA ILE A 149 9.68 -8.46 -6.53
C ILE A 149 8.17 -8.68 -6.51
N ASN A 150 7.61 -8.72 -5.31
CA ASN A 150 6.17 -8.80 -5.10
C ASN A 150 5.70 -7.64 -4.23
N VAL A 151 4.78 -6.85 -4.78
CA VAL A 151 4.07 -5.78 -4.09
C VAL A 151 2.66 -6.24 -3.79
N LYS A 152 2.19 -5.98 -2.58
CA LYS A 152 0.80 -6.21 -2.16
C LYS A 152 0.24 -4.93 -1.57
N ASP A 153 -0.94 -4.53 -2.01
CA ASP A 153 -1.74 -3.47 -1.44
C ASP A 153 -3.01 -4.10 -0.84
N PHE A 154 -3.08 -4.12 0.48
CA PHE A 154 -4.19 -4.70 1.24
C PHE A 154 -5.40 -3.76 1.34
N SER A 155 -5.24 -2.48 0.98
CA SER A 155 -6.30 -1.49 1.04
C SER A 155 -7.24 -1.56 -0.17
N VAL A 156 -6.77 -2.14 -1.29
CA VAL A 156 -7.54 -2.27 -2.52
C VAL A 156 -8.43 -3.50 -2.51
N GLN A 157 -9.71 -3.30 -2.84
CA GLN A 157 -10.68 -4.38 -3.04
C GLN A 157 -11.11 -4.43 -4.51
N GLY A 158 -10.95 -5.61 -5.12
CA GLY A 158 -11.32 -5.84 -6.52
C GLY A 158 -10.26 -5.38 -7.52
N ASP A 159 -10.60 -5.53 -8.80
CA ASP A 159 -9.71 -5.25 -9.93
C ASP A 159 -10.23 -4.05 -10.74
N SER A 160 -9.32 -3.17 -11.13
CA SER A 160 -9.62 -2.01 -11.97
C SER A 160 -8.41 -1.65 -12.83
N GLY A 161 -8.67 -1.16 -14.06
CA GLY A 161 -7.59 -0.75 -14.96
C GLY A 161 -6.72 0.36 -14.39
N GLU A 162 -7.34 1.34 -13.71
CA GLU A 162 -6.61 2.43 -13.06
C GLU A 162 -5.76 1.93 -11.88
N GLY A 163 -6.30 1.04 -11.05
CA GLY A 163 -5.55 0.43 -9.95
C GLY A 163 -4.36 -0.38 -10.44
N ARG A 164 -4.52 -1.17 -11.51
CA ARG A 164 -3.41 -1.88 -12.15
C ARG A 164 -2.33 -0.92 -12.64
N GLU A 165 -2.70 0.20 -13.26
CA GLU A 165 -1.73 1.18 -13.74
C GLU A 165 -0.95 1.84 -12.59
N ARG A 166 -1.62 2.19 -11.48
CA ARG A 166 -0.93 2.69 -10.27
C ARG A 166 0.04 1.65 -9.71
N MET A 167 -0.39 0.39 -9.63
CA MET A 167 0.44 -0.72 -9.16
C MET A 167 1.67 -0.94 -10.07
N LYS A 168 1.50 -0.86 -11.40
CA LYS A 168 2.61 -0.93 -12.36
C LYS A 168 3.61 0.19 -12.15
N ASN A 169 3.14 1.44 -12.11
CA ASN A 169 4.00 2.61 -11.95
C ASN A 169 4.84 2.54 -10.67
N PHE A 170 4.23 2.15 -9.56
CA PHE A 170 4.96 1.95 -8.31
C PHE A 170 5.94 0.78 -8.38
N THR A 171 5.52 -0.35 -8.96
CA THR A 171 6.39 -1.54 -9.07
C THR A 171 7.59 -1.26 -9.95
N GLU A 172 7.43 -0.47 -11.03
CA GLU A 172 8.53 -0.03 -11.90
C GLU A 172 9.55 0.82 -11.13
N ASP A 173 9.08 1.85 -10.43
CA ASP A 173 9.92 2.75 -9.61
C ASP A 173 10.69 1.99 -8.53
N PHE A 174 9.98 1.13 -7.80
CA PHE A 174 10.58 0.30 -6.76
C PHE A 174 11.55 -0.72 -7.33
N MET A 175 11.21 -1.39 -8.45
CA MET A 175 12.08 -2.37 -9.11
C MET A 175 13.41 -1.76 -9.52
N ASN A 176 13.37 -0.59 -10.15
CA ASN A 176 14.58 0.11 -10.58
C ASN A 176 15.49 0.45 -9.39
N SER A 177 14.90 0.98 -8.32
CA SER A 177 15.64 1.29 -7.09
C SER A 177 16.16 0.04 -6.38
N ALA A 178 15.38 -1.04 -6.32
CA ALA A 178 15.78 -2.30 -5.72
C ALA A 178 16.96 -2.95 -6.46
N ARG A 179 17.02 -2.84 -7.79
CA ARG A 179 18.17 -3.31 -8.58
C ARG A 179 19.45 -2.55 -8.21
N GLU A 180 19.37 -1.24 -8.03
CA GLU A 180 20.54 -0.44 -7.61
C GLU A 180 21.03 -0.81 -6.20
N VAL A 181 20.11 -1.14 -5.30
CA VAL A 181 20.43 -1.48 -3.91
C VAL A 181 20.96 -2.90 -3.77
N TYR A 182 20.38 -3.87 -4.48
CA TYR A 182 20.59 -5.29 -4.20
C TYR A 182 21.50 -6.04 -5.19
N CYS A 183 21.81 -5.50 -6.38
CA CYS A 183 22.47 -6.26 -7.47
C CYS A 183 23.99 -6.15 -7.61
#